data_AF-A0A7X9UEF3-F1
#
_entry.id   AF-A0A7X9UEF3-F1
#
_cell.length_a   1.000
_cell.length_b   1.000
_cell.length_c   1.000
_cell.angle_alpha   90.00
_cell.angle_beta   90.00
_cell.angle_gamma   90.00
#
_symmetry.space_group_name_H-M   'P 1'
#
loop_
_entity.id
_entity.type
_entity.pdbx_description
1 polymer ?
#
loop_
_entity_poly.entity_id
_entity_poly.type
_entity_poly.pdbx_seq_one_letter_code
_entity_poly.pdbx_strand_id
1 'polypeptide(L)'
;MNVQYIKLRTLANKPIVFQGLNIFPKLLDAIVEEGYEDFNEKLNLVSLRIEDLYPSLSLKEYDGTLVELLLYSRNESLVATYLNAFQYFLNVAIQFNYSDSCIMAGDISLSYSDLEDIVKIIQIQHCVVTKQDDDFNPLNERASALREKMLARKRRVRELKESSSSEDALTFTDLISILSSNANGINILNVFDLNFFQFNDQFNRMKLLDDYEVNIQALLHGADSKSIKLKHWISPLN
;
A
#
# COMPACT_ATOMS: atom_id res chain seq x y z
N MET A 1 -6.97 -14.02 -8.15
CA MET A 1 -5.62 -13.85 -8.75
C MET A 1 -4.56 -14.39 -7.79
N ASN A 2 -3.45 -14.99 -8.26
CA ASN A 2 -2.43 -15.56 -7.36
C ASN A 2 -1.52 -14.44 -6.78
N VAL A 3 -1.58 -14.22 -5.46
CA VAL A 3 -0.83 -13.17 -4.76
C VAL A 3 0.69 -13.35 -4.89
N GLN A 4 1.18 -14.59 -4.77
CA GLN A 4 2.61 -14.89 -4.87
C GLN A 4 3.15 -14.58 -6.27
N TYR A 5 2.36 -14.85 -7.32
CA TYR A 5 2.70 -14.48 -8.69
C TYR A 5 2.84 -12.96 -8.85
N ILE A 6 1.92 -12.19 -8.26
CA ILE A 6 1.98 -10.73 -8.28
C ILE A 6 3.24 -10.25 -7.57
N LYS A 7 3.46 -10.69 -6.32
CA LYS A 7 4.64 -10.33 -5.52
C LYS A 7 5.95 -10.63 -6.26
N LEU A 8 6.07 -11.81 -6.88
CA LEU A 8 7.29 -12.21 -7.59
C LEU A 8 7.57 -11.33 -8.81
N ARG A 9 6.55 -11.00 -9.60
CA ARG A 9 6.73 -10.12 -10.77
C ARG A 9 7.02 -8.69 -10.35
N THR A 10 6.35 -8.18 -9.32
CA THR A 10 6.65 -6.88 -8.74
C THR A 10 8.09 -6.81 -8.21
N LEU A 11 8.55 -7.85 -7.52
CA LEU A 11 9.95 -7.95 -7.06
C LEU A 11 10.96 -7.91 -8.21
N ALA A 12 10.60 -8.45 -9.38
CA ALA A 12 11.41 -8.41 -10.60
C ALA A 12 11.21 -7.14 -11.45
N ASN A 13 10.45 -6.16 -10.94
CA ASN A 13 10.04 -4.95 -11.65
C ASN A 13 9.37 -5.23 -13.01
N LYS A 14 8.56 -6.29 -13.07
CA LYS A 14 7.80 -6.71 -14.26
C LYS A 14 6.32 -6.34 -14.12
N PRO A 15 5.64 -5.99 -15.22
CA PRO A 15 4.22 -5.66 -15.19
C PRO A 15 3.39 -6.91 -14.89
N ILE A 16 2.23 -6.74 -14.28
CA ILE A 16 1.18 -7.76 -14.26
C ILE A 16 0.32 -7.59 -15.50
N VAL A 17 0.15 -8.67 -16.27
CA VAL A 17 -0.73 -8.67 -17.44
C VAL A 17 -2.13 -9.06 -16.98
N PHE A 18 -3.09 -8.16 -17.12
CA PHE A 18 -4.49 -8.37 -16.80
C PHE A 18 -5.35 -8.05 -18.03
N GLN A 19 -5.96 -9.07 -18.64
CA GLN A 19 -6.78 -8.92 -19.85
C GLN A 19 -6.11 -8.12 -21.01
N GLY A 20 -4.78 -8.26 -21.14
CA GLY A 20 -3.98 -7.52 -22.13
C GLY A 20 -3.44 -6.17 -21.66
N LEU A 21 -3.91 -5.66 -20.51
CA LEU A 21 -3.38 -4.46 -19.87
C LEU A 21 -2.11 -4.78 -19.07
N ASN A 22 -1.07 -3.99 -19.24
CA ASN A 22 0.19 -4.11 -18.50
C ASN A 22 0.20 -3.15 -17.31
N ILE A 23 0.13 -3.70 -16.09
CA ILE A 23 0.10 -2.92 -14.84
C ILE A 23 1.49 -2.94 -14.22
N PHE A 24 2.23 -1.85 -14.37
CA PHE A 24 3.58 -1.70 -13.83
C PHE A 24 3.55 -1.18 -12.40
N PRO A 25 4.40 -1.70 -11.49
CA PRO A 25 4.60 -1.06 -10.21
C PRO A 25 5.29 0.30 -10.40
N LYS A 26 4.96 1.29 -9.57
CA LYS A 26 5.59 2.60 -9.64
C LYS A 26 6.99 2.57 -9.04
N LEU A 27 7.95 3.09 -9.81
CA LEU A 27 9.30 3.37 -9.34
C LEU A 27 9.28 4.48 -8.28
N LEU A 28 10.23 4.46 -7.36
CA LEU A 28 10.40 5.53 -6.39
C LEU A 28 10.67 6.87 -7.07
N ASP A 29 11.43 6.86 -8.16
CA ASP A 29 11.68 8.06 -8.98
C ASP A 29 10.36 8.70 -9.47
N ALA A 30 9.47 7.90 -10.06
CA ALA A 30 8.16 8.36 -10.52
C ALA A 30 7.23 8.83 -9.37
N ILE A 31 7.43 8.31 -8.15
CA ILE A 31 6.71 8.76 -6.95
C ILE A 31 7.25 10.12 -6.49
N VAL A 32 8.55 10.35 -6.60
CA VAL A 32 9.17 11.64 -6.27
C VAL A 32 8.77 12.72 -7.27
N GLU A 33 8.75 12.41 -8.58
CA GLU A 33 8.30 13.34 -9.61
C GLU A 33 6.84 13.76 -9.43
N GLU A 34 5.96 12.83 -9.06
CA GLU A 34 4.56 13.12 -8.76
C GLU A 34 4.39 13.87 -7.44
N GLY A 35 5.28 13.63 -6.48
CA GLY A 35 5.12 14.06 -5.09
C GLY A 35 4.54 12.95 -4.23
N TYR A 36 5.20 12.69 -3.09
CA TYR A 36 4.83 11.59 -2.20
C TYR A 36 3.42 11.73 -1.59
N GLU A 37 2.98 12.96 -1.30
CA GLU A 37 1.63 13.21 -0.77
C GLU A 37 0.57 12.93 -1.84
N ASP A 38 0.77 13.44 -3.05
CA ASP A 38 -0.13 13.27 -4.20
C ASP A 38 -0.20 11.81 -4.65
N PHE A 39 0.92 11.08 -4.60
CA PHE A 39 0.96 9.63 -4.79
C PHE A 39 0.10 8.90 -3.76
N ASN A 40 0.26 9.22 -2.47
CA ASN A 40 -0.50 8.59 -1.41
C ASN A 40 -2.00 8.92 -1.50
N GLU A 41 -2.37 10.14 -1.90
CA GLU A 41 -3.77 10.48 -2.15
C GLU A 41 -4.35 9.59 -3.25
N LYS A 42 -3.67 9.46 -4.39
CA LYS A 42 -4.10 8.57 -5.49
C LYS A 42 -4.20 7.12 -5.04
N LEU A 43 -3.23 6.62 -4.28
CA LEU A 43 -3.23 5.25 -3.76
C LEU A 43 -4.41 5.01 -2.80
N ASN A 44 -4.72 5.99 -1.95
CA ASN A 44 -5.87 5.94 -1.06
C ASN A 44 -7.19 5.97 -1.83
N LEU A 45 -7.30 6.79 -2.88
CA LEU A 45 -8.49 6.89 -3.72
C LEU A 45 -8.80 5.57 -4.43
N VAL A 46 -7.82 4.94 -5.08
CA VAL A 46 -8.04 3.64 -5.74
C VAL A 46 -8.30 2.52 -4.73
N SER A 47 -7.82 2.66 -3.50
CA SER A 47 -8.01 1.68 -2.41
C SER A 47 -9.28 1.92 -1.57
N LEU A 48 -10.12 2.88 -1.95
CA LEU A 48 -11.38 3.14 -1.25
C LEU A 48 -12.25 1.88 -1.24
N ARG A 49 -12.94 1.66 -0.13
CA ARG A 49 -13.96 0.63 0.00
C ARG A 49 -15.32 1.28 0.20
N ILE A 50 -16.38 0.52 -0.08
CA ILE A 50 -17.76 0.98 0.08
C ILE A 50 -17.99 1.48 1.50
N GLU A 51 -17.51 0.77 2.52
CA GLU A 51 -17.65 1.17 3.93
C GLU A 51 -16.93 2.48 4.28
N ASP A 52 -15.91 2.88 3.50
CA ASP A 52 -15.16 4.11 3.75
C ASP A 52 -15.96 5.35 3.30
N LEU A 53 -16.81 5.22 2.27
CA LEU A 53 -17.70 6.29 1.80
C LEU A 53 -19.12 6.21 2.39
N TYR A 54 -19.61 4.99 2.65
CA TYR A 54 -20.97 4.72 3.12
C TYR A 54 -20.94 3.82 4.37
N PRO A 55 -20.51 4.34 5.55
CA PRO A 55 -20.32 3.53 6.75
C PRO A 55 -21.62 2.89 7.28
N SER A 56 -22.77 3.48 6.95
CA SER A 56 -24.10 3.03 7.34
C SER A 56 -24.72 2.04 6.35
N LEU A 57 -24.10 1.80 5.19
CA LEU A 57 -24.60 0.84 4.21
C LEU A 57 -24.23 -0.57 4.67
N SER A 58 -25.24 -1.42 4.87
CA SER A 58 -25.01 -2.83 5.17
C SER A 58 -24.55 -3.54 3.89
N LEU A 59 -23.30 -3.96 3.83
CA LEU A 59 -22.76 -4.76 2.71
C LEU A 59 -23.51 -6.10 2.50
N LYS A 60 -24.33 -6.53 3.47
CA LYS A 60 -25.19 -7.70 3.29
C LYS A 60 -26.38 -7.45 2.37
N GLU A 61 -26.69 -6.18 2.08
CA GLU A 61 -27.86 -5.75 1.31
C GLU A 61 -27.47 -5.19 -0.07
N TYR A 62 -26.17 -5.08 -0.37
CA TYR A 62 -25.65 -4.53 -1.62
C TYR A 62 -24.57 -5.44 -2.20
N ASP A 63 -24.84 -5.98 -3.39
CA ASP A 63 -23.97 -6.91 -4.14
C ASP A 63 -23.25 -6.21 -5.32
N GLY A 64 -23.30 -4.87 -5.36
CA GLY A 64 -22.66 -4.09 -6.40
C GLY A 64 -21.25 -3.62 -6.02
N THR A 65 -20.58 -3.02 -6.99
CA THR A 65 -19.20 -2.51 -6.84
C THR A 65 -19.18 -1.07 -6.33
N LEU A 66 -18.03 -0.63 -5.79
CA LEU A 66 -17.83 0.78 -5.43
C LEU A 66 -18.08 1.73 -6.62
N VAL A 67 -17.65 1.31 -7.82
CA VAL A 67 -17.78 2.08 -9.06
C VAL A 67 -19.25 2.35 -9.38
N GLU A 68 -20.11 1.34 -9.23
CA GLU A 68 -21.55 1.50 -9.45
C GLU A 68 -22.18 2.50 -8.47
N LEU A 69 -21.78 2.48 -7.20
CA LEU A 69 -22.21 3.49 -6.23
C LEU A 69 -21.73 4.89 -6.57
N LEU A 70 -20.47 5.02 -7.01
CA LEU A 70 -19.91 6.31 -7.42
C LEU A 70 -20.66 6.89 -8.62
N LEU A 71 -20.99 6.05 -9.62
CA LEU A 71 -21.81 6.47 -10.77
C LEU A 71 -23.23 6.87 -10.34
N TYR A 72 -23.82 6.16 -9.39
CA TYR A 72 -25.15 6.50 -8.85
C TYR A 72 -25.15 7.82 -8.05
N SER A 73 -24.04 8.15 -7.39
CA SER A 73 -23.91 9.35 -6.55
C SER A 73 -24.02 10.67 -7.34
N ARG A 74 -23.89 10.64 -8.67
CA ARG A 74 -23.87 11.80 -9.59
C ARG A 74 -22.84 12.88 -9.24
N ASN A 75 -21.83 12.56 -8.44
CA ASN A 75 -20.74 13.49 -8.15
C ASN A 75 -19.65 13.38 -9.22
N GLU A 76 -19.81 14.12 -10.32
CA GLU A 76 -18.88 14.08 -11.46
C GLU A 76 -17.44 14.41 -11.07
N SER A 77 -17.24 15.35 -10.12
CA SER A 77 -15.90 15.70 -9.64
C SER A 77 -15.23 14.53 -8.93
N LEU A 78 -15.94 13.82 -8.05
CA LEU A 78 -15.39 12.67 -7.33
C LEU A 78 -15.05 11.53 -8.29
N VAL A 79 -15.93 11.27 -9.26
CA VAL A 79 -15.74 10.25 -10.29
C VAL A 79 -14.52 10.58 -11.15
N ALA A 80 -14.35 11.84 -11.57
CA ALA A 80 -13.19 12.27 -12.33
C ALA A 80 -11.88 12.11 -11.53
N THR A 81 -11.86 12.49 -10.25
CA THR A 81 -10.69 12.30 -9.39
C THR A 81 -10.36 10.83 -9.19
N TYR A 82 -11.35 9.97 -9.01
CA TYR A 82 -11.19 8.53 -8.91
C TYR A 82 -10.57 7.93 -10.19
N LEU A 83 -11.11 8.28 -11.36
CA LEU A 83 -10.56 7.81 -12.65
C LEU A 83 -9.13 8.32 -12.91
N ASN A 84 -8.84 9.58 -12.56
CA ASN A 84 -7.50 10.14 -12.69
C ASN A 84 -6.48 9.35 -11.85
N ALA A 85 -6.88 8.89 -10.66
CA ALA A 85 -6.03 8.05 -9.83
C ALA A 85 -5.73 6.70 -10.50
N PHE A 86 -6.71 6.05 -11.12
CA PHE A 86 -6.45 4.83 -11.90
C PHE A 86 -5.59 5.11 -13.13
N GLN A 87 -5.82 6.21 -13.85
CA GLN A 87 -5.02 6.57 -15.02
C GLN A 87 -3.54 6.72 -14.64
N TYR A 88 -3.25 7.30 -13.48
CA TYR A 88 -1.89 7.35 -12.94
C TYR A 88 -1.28 5.95 -12.79
N PHE A 89 -1.96 4.99 -12.15
CA PHE A 89 -1.40 3.65 -11.94
C PHE A 89 -1.33 2.79 -13.21
N LEU A 90 -2.30 2.93 -14.11
CA LEU A 90 -2.39 2.11 -15.32
C LEU A 90 -1.57 2.66 -16.49
N ASN A 91 -1.13 3.93 -16.43
CA ASN A 91 -0.46 4.65 -17.52
C ASN A 91 -1.27 4.64 -18.84
N VAL A 92 -2.59 4.56 -18.73
CA VAL A 92 -3.53 4.50 -19.86
C VAL A 92 -4.71 5.40 -19.52
N ALA A 93 -5.28 6.07 -20.52
CA ALA A 93 -6.48 6.90 -20.33
C ALA A 93 -7.67 6.01 -19.95
N ILE A 94 -8.41 6.42 -18.93
CA ILE A 94 -9.55 5.66 -18.41
C ILE A 94 -10.80 6.50 -18.50
N GLN A 95 -11.84 5.94 -19.11
CA GLN A 95 -13.11 6.62 -19.35
C GLN A 95 -14.28 5.67 -19.13
N PHE A 96 -15.39 6.19 -18.60
CA PHE A 96 -16.64 5.45 -18.55
C PHE A 96 -17.31 5.45 -19.93
N ASN A 97 -17.74 4.26 -20.36
CA ASN A 97 -18.69 4.12 -21.44
C ASN A 97 -20.07 3.87 -20.85
N TYR A 98 -20.86 4.94 -20.78
CA TYR A 98 -22.22 4.91 -20.23
C TYR A 98 -23.19 4.07 -21.06
N SER A 99 -22.92 3.87 -22.35
CA SER A 99 -23.80 3.09 -23.23
C SER A 99 -23.70 1.60 -22.96
N ASP A 100 -22.47 1.11 -22.74
CA ASP A 100 -22.20 -0.32 -22.56
C ASP A 100 -21.98 -0.70 -21.08
N SER A 101 -22.12 0.27 -20.15
CA SER A 101 -21.89 0.09 -18.71
C SER A 101 -20.53 -0.54 -18.40
N CYS A 102 -19.49 -0.05 -19.07
CA CYS A 102 -18.13 -0.55 -18.93
C CYS A 102 -17.12 0.60 -18.80
N ILE A 103 -15.87 0.24 -18.50
CA ILE A 103 -14.75 1.15 -18.42
C ILE A 103 -13.80 0.87 -19.58
N MET A 104 -13.45 1.91 -20.32
CA MET A 104 -12.44 1.83 -21.36
C MET A 104 -11.09 2.24 -20.79
N ALA A 105 -10.12 1.33 -20.82
CA ALA A 105 -8.72 1.59 -20.55
C ALA A 105 -7.96 1.52 -21.89
N GLY A 106 -7.87 2.67 -22.57
CA GLY A 106 -7.40 2.73 -23.96
C GLY A 106 -8.33 1.93 -24.88
N ASP A 107 -7.81 0.93 -25.56
CA ASP A 107 -8.58 0.06 -26.46
C ASP A 107 -9.21 -1.15 -25.75
N ILE A 108 -8.97 -1.32 -24.44
CA ILE A 108 -9.44 -2.47 -23.66
C ILE A 108 -10.74 -2.08 -22.94
N SER A 109 -11.78 -2.90 -23.10
CA SER A 109 -13.02 -2.78 -22.33
C SER A 109 -12.94 -3.64 -21.07
N LEU A 110 -13.18 -3.02 -19.91
CA LEU A 110 -13.14 -3.62 -18.58
C LEU A 110 -14.52 -3.51 -17.93
N SER A 111 -14.93 -4.53 -17.20
CA SER A 111 -16.09 -4.48 -16.32
C SER A 111 -15.80 -3.74 -15.02
N TYR A 112 -16.83 -3.42 -14.24
CA TYR A 112 -16.64 -2.78 -12.94
C TYR A 112 -15.97 -3.71 -11.91
N SER A 113 -16.19 -5.03 -11.99
CA SER A 113 -15.52 -6.00 -11.13
C SER A 113 -14.04 -6.18 -11.51
N ASP A 114 -13.69 -5.99 -12.79
CA ASP A 114 -12.28 -6.01 -13.23
C ASP A 114 -11.46 -4.90 -12.55
N LEU A 115 -12.05 -3.73 -12.29
CA LEU A 115 -11.37 -2.69 -11.51
C LEU A 115 -11.07 -3.14 -10.09
N GLU A 116 -11.92 -3.92 -9.43
CA GLU A 116 -11.65 -4.41 -8.07
C GLU A 116 -10.45 -5.35 -8.04
N ASP A 117 -10.27 -6.18 -9.08
CA ASP A 117 -9.09 -7.03 -9.22
C ASP A 117 -7.83 -6.21 -9.54
N ILE A 118 -7.95 -5.16 -10.35
CA ILE A 118 -6.87 -4.19 -10.60
C ILE A 118 -6.46 -3.49 -9.31
N VAL A 119 -7.42 -3.09 -8.46
CA VAL A 119 -7.14 -2.49 -7.15
C VAL A 119 -6.30 -3.44 -6.30
N LYS A 120 -6.63 -4.74 -6.26
CA LYS A 120 -5.82 -5.74 -5.52
C LYS A 120 -4.38 -5.80 -6.04
N ILE A 121 -4.19 -5.73 -7.36
CA ILE A 121 -2.84 -5.70 -7.97
C ILE A 121 -2.07 -4.45 -7.51
N ILE A 122 -2.69 -3.28 -7.60
CA ILE A 122 -2.09 -2.00 -7.19
C ILE A 122 -1.75 -2.03 -5.70
N GLN A 123 -2.64 -2.54 -4.85
CA GLN A 123 -2.43 -2.66 -3.41
C GLN A 123 -1.23 -3.55 -3.08
N ILE A 124 -1.10 -4.71 -3.73
CA ILE A 124 0.06 -5.59 -3.53
C ILE A 124 1.35 -4.93 -4.02
N GLN A 125 1.32 -4.24 -5.17
CA GLN A 125 2.47 -3.54 -5.74
C GLN A 125 3.00 -2.39 -4.87
N HIS A 126 2.14 -1.79 -4.05
CA HIS A 126 2.49 -0.65 -3.20
C HIS A 126 2.36 -0.96 -1.70
N CYS A 127 2.35 -2.25 -1.34
CA CYS A 127 2.33 -2.74 0.04
C CYS A 127 1.20 -2.14 0.91
N VAL A 128 0.01 -1.94 0.33
CA VAL A 128 -1.17 -1.48 1.07
C VAL A 128 -1.69 -2.62 1.94
N VAL A 129 -1.65 -2.42 3.26
CA VAL A 129 -2.16 -3.40 4.23
C VAL A 129 -3.69 -3.35 4.24
N THR A 130 -4.35 -4.38 3.74
CA THR A 130 -5.81 -4.55 3.85
C THR A 130 -6.16 -5.44 5.04
N LYS A 131 -7.28 -5.17 5.71
CA LYS A 131 -7.77 -5.86 6.93
C LYS A 131 -7.98 -7.37 6.80
N GLN A 132 -7.83 -7.95 5.60
CA GLN A 132 -8.06 -9.37 5.32
C GLN A 132 -6.76 -10.20 5.28
N ASP A 133 -5.58 -9.57 5.29
CA ASP A 133 -4.28 -10.26 5.39
C ASP A 133 -3.89 -10.60 6.85
N ASP A 134 -4.86 -10.65 7.77
CA ASP A 134 -4.67 -11.13 9.15
C ASP A 134 -4.69 -12.67 9.19
N ASP A 135 -3.71 -13.27 8.52
CA ASP A 135 -3.13 -14.52 9.01
C ASP A 135 -1.64 -14.26 9.27
N PHE A 136 -1.36 -13.95 10.54
CA PHE A 136 -0.06 -13.83 11.19
C PHE A 136 0.61 -12.44 11.33
N ASN A 137 0.21 -11.69 12.36
CA ASN A 137 1.18 -10.97 13.20
C ASN A 137 0.78 -11.03 14.70
N PRO A 138 1.59 -11.65 15.57
CA PRO A 138 1.18 -12.04 16.91
C PRO A 138 1.26 -10.84 17.85
N LEU A 139 0.10 -10.30 18.25
CA LEU A 139 -0.14 -9.59 19.52
C LEU A 139 -1.63 -9.22 19.60
N ASN A 140 -2.45 -10.24 19.79
CA ASN A 140 -3.87 -10.09 20.08
C ASN A 140 -4.05 -9.78 21.58
N GLU A 141 -4.16 -8.48 21.91
CA GLU A 141 -4.91 -8.03 23.10
C GLU A 141 -5.40 -6.57 23.00
N ARG A 142 -5.36 -5.97 21.80
CA ARG A 142 -5.74 -4.56 21.57
C ARG A 142 -6.73 -4.37 20.41
N ALA A 143 -7.44 -5.43 20.00
CA ALA A 143 -8.40 -5.37 18.90
C ALA A 143 -9.69 -4.60 19.24
N SER A 144 -10.03 -4.41 20.53
CA SER A 144 -11.16 -3.58 20.95
C SER A 144 -10.81 -2.08 21.03
N ALA A 145 -9.58 -1.75 21.47
CA ALA A 145 -9.09 -0.37 21.57
C ALA A 145 -8.74 0.27 20.21
N LEU A 146 -8.63 -0.52 19.14
CA LEU A 146 -8.19 -0.06 17.82
C LEU A 146 -9.28 0.68 17.04
N ARG A 147 -10.56 0.32 17.25
CA ARG A 147 -11.72 1.01 16.67
C ARG A 147 -11.87 2.44 17.21
N GLU A 148 -11.71 2.60 18.52
CA GLU A 148 -11.71 3.92 19.16
C GLU A 148 -10.45 4.72 18.79
N LYS A 149 -9.30 4.04 18.65
CA LYS A 149 -8.03 4.65 18.19
C LYS A 149 -8.03 5.09 16.73
N MET A 150 -8.84 4.56 15.81
CA MET A 150 -8.87 5.03 14.42
C MET A 150 -9.67 6.33 14.26
N LEU A 151 -10.84 6.44 14.91
CA LEU A 151 -11.58 7.71 14.98
C LEU A 151 -10.82 8.74 15.82
N ALA A 152 -10.20 8.31 16.92
CA ALA A 152 -9.31 9.14 17.72
C ALA A 152 -7.97 9.40 17.04
N ARG A 153 -7.52 8.65 16.02
CA ARG A 153 -6.32 8.96 15.22
C ARG A 153 -6.61 10.01 14.16
N LYS A 154 -7.78 10.02 13.52
CA LYS A 154 -8.15 11.14 12.63
C LYS A 154 -8.38 12.44 13.42
N ARG A 155 -8.93 12.36 14.64
CA ARG A 155 -9.05 13.52 15.55
C ARG A 155 -7.71 13.90 16.20
N ARG A 156 -6.94 12.96 16.75
CA ARG A 156 -5.58 13.21 17.28
C ARG A 156 -4.58 13.60 16.22
N VAL A 157 -4.64 13.16 14.96
CA VAL A 157 -3.69 13.64 13.93
C VAL A 157 -4.00 15.09 13.57
N ARG A 158 -5.26 15.53 13.68
CA ARG A 158 -5.63 16.95 13.60
C ARG A 158 -5.14 17.71 14.84
N GLU A 159 -5.41 17.18 16.04
CA GLU A 159 -5.07 17.83 17.31
C GLU A 159 -3.56 17.75 17.67
N LEU A 160 -2.81 16.74 17.20
CA LEU A 160 -1.37 16.52 17.40
C LEU A 160 -0.54 17.21 16.31
N LYS A 161 -1.06 17.40 15.10
CA LYS A 161 -0.47 18.39 14.16
C LYS A 161 -0.52 19.81 14.75
N GLU A 162 -1.45 20.06 15.67
CA GLU A 162 -1.59 21.33 16.39
C GLU A 162 -0.88 21.35 17.78
N SER A 163 -0.50 20.19 18.36
CA SER A 163 0.01 20.11 19.75
C SER A 163 1.29 19.30 19.99
N SER A 164 1.83 18.60 19.00
CA SER A 164 3.15 17.96 19.10
C SER A 164 4.03 18.45 17.96
N SER A 165 5.16 19.05 18.30
CA SER A 165 6.27 19.34 17.38
C SER A 165 6.52 18.10 16.52
N SER A 166 6.27 18.25 15.22
CA SER A 166 6.25 17.21 14.19
C SER A 166 7.63 16.64 13.84
N GLU A 167 8.60 16.70 14.75
CA GLU A 167 10.02 16.46 14.46
C GLU A 167 10.47 14.99 14.63
N ASP A 168 9.69 14.13 15.32
CA ASP A 168 10.15 12.77 15.69
C ASP A 168 9.59 11.63 14.83
N ALA A 169 8.75 11.90 13.82
CA ALA A 169 8.24 10.86 12.93
C ALA A 169 9.18 10.67 11.73
N LEU A 170 9.69 9.44 11.54
CA LEU A 170 10.50 9.11 10.36
C LEU A 170 9.73 9.42 9.08
N THR A 171 10.29 10.33 8.28
CA THR A 171 9.76 10.73 6.98
C THR A 171 10.14 9.73 5.91
N PHE A 172 9.50 9.81 4.74
CA PHE A 172 9.90 8.98 3.60
C PHE A 172 11.35 9.24 3.17
N THR A 173 11.81 10.48 3.29
CA THR A 173 13.21 10.87 3.08
C THR A 173 14.14 10.16 4.05
N ASP A 174 13.78 10.08 5.34
CA ASP A 174 14.57 9.37 6.34
C ASP A 174 14.65 7.87 6.03
N LEU A 175 13.53 7.26 5.63
CA LEU A 175 13.51 5.84 5.26
C LEU A 175 14.42 5.53 4.05
N ILE A 176 14.40 6.39 3.04
CA ILE A 176 15.30 6.28 1.87
C ILE A 176 16.76 6.42 2.31
N SER A 177 17.06 7.40 3.16
CA SER A 177 18.41 7.66 3.66
C SER A 177 18.94 6.49 4.50
N ILE A 178 18.13 5.94 5.40
CA ILE A 178 18.47 4.79 6.24
C ILE A 178 18.79 3.58 5.36
N LEU A 179 17.92 3.24 4.40
CA LEU A 179 18.16 2.11 3.50
C LEU A 179 19.44 2.32 2.70
N SER A 180 19.63 3.52 2.13
CA SER A 180 20.78 3.85 1.30
C SER A 180 22.12 3.83 2.06
N SER A 181 22.08 3.96 3.38
CA SER A 181 23.27 4.00 4.23
C SER A 181 23.71 2.62 4.73
N ASN A 182 22.78 1.66 4.82
CA ASN A 182 23.02 0.40 5.52
C ASN A 182 22.60 -0.86 4.74
N ALA A 183 22.15 -0.71 3.50
CA ALA A 183 21.75 -1.84 2.66
C ALA A 183 22.92 -2.40 1.83
N ASN A 184 22.88 -3.71 1.61
CA ASN A 184 23.84 -4.41 0.77
C ASN A 184 23.65 -4.06 -0.72
N GLY A 185 24.38 -3.04 -1.18
CA GLY A 185 24.43 -2.64 -2.59
C GLY A 185 23.35 -1.64 -3.04
N ILE A 186 22.41 -1.28 -2.17
CA ILE A 186 21.47 -0.18 -2.40
C ILE A 186 22.07 1.07 -1.76
N ASN A 187 22.16 2.14 -2.54
CA ASN A 187 22.70 3.43 -2.12
C ASN A 187 21.90 4.55 -2.79
N ILE A 188 22.23 5.79 -2.44
CA ILE A 188 21.47 6.95 -2.92
C ILE A 188 21.45 7.09 -4.45
N LEU A 189 22.43 6.51 -5.16
CA LEU A 189 22.52 6.58 -6.62
C LEU A 189 21.58 5.60 -7.33
N ASN A 190 21.10 4.54 -6.65
CA ASN A 190 20.29 3.49 -7.27
C ASN A 190 18.96 3.20 -6.54
N VAL A 191 18.75 3.77 -5.34
CA VAL A 191 17.53 3.54 -4.56
C VAL A 191 16.26 3.96 -5.31
N PHE A 192 16.35 4.98 -6.15
CA PHE A 192 15.23 5.50 -6.94
C PHE A 192 14.83 4.59 -8.13
N ASP A 193 15.72 3.68 -8.54
CA ASP A 193 15.43 2.66 -9.56
C ASP A 193 14.55 1.51 -9.03
N LEU A 194 14.34 1.46 -7.71
CA LEU A 194 13.48 0.47 -7.07
C LEU A 194 12.01 0.89 -7.22
N ASN A 195 11.12 -0.09 -7.29
CA ASN A 195 9.71 0.14 -7.01
C ASN A 195 9.41 0.08 -5.51
N PHE A 196 8.24 0.59 -5.11
CA PHE A 196 7.85 0.67 -3.70
C PHE A 196 7.89 -0.69 -2.97
N PHE A 197 7.48 -1.76 -3.65
CA PHE A 197 7.54 -3.12 -3.09
C PHE A 197 8.97 -3.58 -2.84
N GLN A 198 9.87 -3.38 -3.80
CA GLN A 198 11.29 -3.72 -3.65
C GLN A 198 11.92 -2.92 -2.51
N PHE A 199 11.64 -1.62 -2.43
CA PHE A 199 12.08 -0.78 -1.32
C PHE A 199 11.62 -1.32 0.03
N ASN A 200 10.31 -1.60 0.18
CA ASN A 200 9.75 -2.12 1.42
C ASN A 200 10.31 -3.51 1.79
N ASP A 201 10.48 -4.40 0.81
CA ASP A 201 11.07 -5.73 1.02
C ASP A 201 12.53 -5.62 1.52
N GLN A 202 13.35 -4.78 0.90
CA GLN A 202 14.75 -4.59 1.28
C GLN A 202 14.88 -3.90 2.64
N PHE A 203 14.04 -2.91 2.92
CA PHE A 203 13.99 -2.24 4.21
C PHE A 203 13.65 -3.21 5.35
N ASN A 204 12.63 -4.06 5.15
CA ASN A 204 12.24 -5.05 6.15
C ASN A 204 13.29 -6.15 6.34
N ARG A 205 14.01 -6.56 5.27
CA ARG A 205 15.14 -7.50 5.41
C ARG A 205 16.32 -6.88 6.17
N MET A 206 16.67 -5.64 5.86
CA MET A 206 17.71 -4.90 6.58
C MET A 206 17.37 -4.80 8.06
N LYS A 207 16.14 -4.41 8.40
CA LYS A 207 15.67 -4.38 9.78
C LYS A 207 15.77 -5.74 10.47
N LEU A 208 15.36 -6.81 9.80
CA LEU A 208 15.42 -8.16 10.37
C LEU A 208 16.86 -8.64 10.62
N LEU A 209 17.80 -8.24 9.77
CA LEU A 209 19.24 -8.51 9.96
C LEU A 209 19.78 -7.74 11.16
N ASP A 210 19.50 -6.44 11.24
CA ASP A 210 19.93 -5.58 12.35
C ASP A 210 19.35 -6.05 13.69
N ASP A 211 18.04 -6.33 13.72
CA ASP A 211 17.37 -6.91 14.89
C ASP A 211 18.02 -8.24 15.31
N TYR A 212 18.37 -9.10 14.35
CA TYR A 212 19.05 -10.36 14.64
C TYR A 212 20.43 -10.13 15.25
N GLU A 213 21.25 -9.25 14.68
CA GLU A 213 22.60 -8.94 15.17
C GLU A 213 22.58 -8.32 16.56
N VAL A 214 21.72 -7.32 16.79
CA VAL A 214 21.53 -6.68 18.09
C VAL A 214 21.11 -7.72 19.14
N ASN A 215 20.18 -8.60 18.81
CA ASN A 215 19.73 -9.64 19.72
C ASN A 215 20.84 -10.66 20.05
N ILE A 216 21.65 -11.06 19.06
CA ILE A 216 22.82 -11.93 19.31
C ILE A 216 23.83 -11.24 20.23
N GLN A 217 24.15 -9.97 19.98
CA GLN A 217 25.07 -9.22 20.83
C GLN A 217 24.55 -9.09 22.26
N ALA A 218 23.26 -8.78 22.43
CA ALA A 218 22.63 -8.70 23.74
C ALA A 218 22.73 -10.04 24.50
N LEU A 219 22.50 -11.16 23.83
CA LEU A 219 22.68 -12.50 24.41
C LEU A 219 24.13 -12.76 24.83
N LEU A 220 25.10 -12.40 23.99
CA LEU A 220 26.53 -12.54 24.30
C LEU A 220 26.95 -11.70 25.51
N HIS A 221 26.30 -10.54 25.72
CA HIS A 221 26.52 -9.66 26.87
C HIS A 221 25.68 -10.02 28.11
N GLY A 222 24.98 -11.16 28.10
CA GLY A 222 24.30 -11.71 29.28
C GLY A 222 22.84 -11.29 29.44
N ALA A 223 22.19 -10.78 28.39
CA ALA A 223 20.74 -10.58 28.40
C ALA A 223 20.00 -11.93 28.56
N ASP A 224 18.86 -11.93 29.25
CA ASP A 224 18.08 -13.15 29.47
C ASP A 224 17.52 -13.68 28.14
N SER A 225 17.99 -14.87 27.76
CA SER A 225 17.54 -15.62 26.57
C SER A 225 16.03 -15.77 26.44
N LYS A 226 15.28 -15.75 27.55
CA LYS A 226 13.82 -15.86 27.54
C LYS A 226 13.12 -14.57 27.14
N SER A 227 13.79 -13.42 27.26
CA SER A 227 13.24 -12.11 26.91
C SER A 227 13.48 -11.72 25.45
N ILE A 228 14.40 -12.41 24.76
CA ILE A 228 14.79 -12.11 23.38
C ILE A 228 14.13 -13.10 22.41
N LYS A 229 13.31 -12.57 21.49
CA LYS A 229 12.76 -13.36 20.37
C LYS A 229 13.74 -13.31 19.19
N LEU A 230 14.58 -14.34 19.09
CA LEU A 230 15.54 -14.45 17.99
C LEU A 230 14.83 -14.93 16.71
N LYS A 231 14.53 -14.00 15.79
CA LYS A 231 14.00 -14.32 14.45
C LYS A 231 15.15 -14.29 13.44
N HIS A 232 15.46 -15.42 12.82
CA HIS A 232 16.53 -15.51 11.81
C HIS A 232 16.11 -14.78 10.53
N TRP A 233 17.06 -14.17 9.80
CA TRP A 233 16.77 -13.38 8.58
C TRP A 233 16.22 -14.17 7.39
N ILE A 234 16.31 -15.51 7.43
CA ILE A 234 15.70 -16.42 6.44
C ILE A 234 14.18 -16.55 6.69
N SER A 235 13.70 -16.14 7.86
CA SER A 235 12.28 -16.21 8.19
C SER A 235 11.45 -15.37 7.21
N PRO A 236 10.23 -15.80 6.90
CA PRO A 236 9.34 -15.01 6.05
C PRO A 236 9.15 -13.61 6.65
N LEU A 237 9.14 -12.62 5.75
CA LEU A 237 8.62 -11.29 6.05
C LEU A 237 7.11 -11.44 6.23
N ASN A 238 6.60 -11.00 7.38
CA ASN A 238 5.18 -10.98 7.67
C ASN A 238 4.54 -9.81 6.92
#